data_AF-A0AAW0L6B9-F1
#
_entry.id   AF-A0AAW0L6B9-F1
#
_cell.length_a   1.000
_cell.length_b   1.000
_cell.length_c   1.000
_cell.angle_alpha   90.00
_cell.angle_beta   90.00
_cell.angle_gamma   90.00
#
_symmetry.space_group_name_H-M   'P 1'
#
loop_
_entity.id
_entity.type
_entity.pdbx_description
1 polymer ?
#
loop_
_entity_poly.entity_id
_entity_poly.type
_entity_poly.pdbx_seq_one_letter_code
_entity_poly.pdbx_strand_id
1 'polypeptide(L)'
;MEEIKIHQGVDSDMNVSTQEDTKPKKEIHICQGPNGHMAIAMKEVNIQKEIKDKAQEAEKNIAQDKEDKKEIKDKGQEAEKNIAQDKEDKKTEIKDKGQEVAKNIAQDEEDKKKEKVEKYMAEDKEHKKKIEAKDALENCAYYMSYKINDVKKALTKTEDAIEQTIFWLQRNQLSEADEFVDKMKELEGICYPFITKMYQGAGGDYGK
;
A
#
# COMPACT_ATOMS: atom_id res chain seq x y z
N MET A 1 59.03 -31.28 -73.70
CA MET A 1 58.87 -31.42 -75.16
C MET A 1 57.61 -32.25 -75.35
N GLU A 2 56.50 -31.70 -75.87
CA GLU A 2 56.31 -31.41 -77.31
C GLU A 2 56.52 -32.72 -78.09
N GLU A 3 55.58 -33.33 -78.84
CA GLU A 3 54.55 -32.89 -79.78
C GLU A 3 53.57 -34.09 -79.96
N ILE A 4 52.24 -33.98 -80.13
CA ILE A 4 51.44 -33.27 -81.15
C ILE A 4 51.38 -34.03 -82.51
N LYS A 5 50.15 -34.49 -82.86
CA LYS A 5 49.45 -34.38 -84.19
C LYS A 5 49.83 -35.34 -85.36
N ILE A 6 49.00 -35.66 -86.36
CA ILE A 6 47.58 -35.43 -86.74
C ILE A 6 47.13 -36.48 -87.80
N HIS A 7 45.80 -36.65 -87.96
CA HIS A 7 45.01 -36.78 -89.23
C HIS A 7 45.18 -38.04 -90.10
N GLN A 8 44.23 -38.51 -90.91
CA GLN A 8 42.89 -38.10 -91.42
C GLN A 8 42.28 -39.40 -92.04
N GLY A 9 40.97 -39.69 -91.95
CA GLY A 9 39.96 -39.41 -93.00
C GLY A 9 39.27 -40.73 -93.42
N VAL A 10 37.92 -40.89 -93.25
CA VAL A 10 36.84 -40.95 -94.28
C VAL A 10 37.16 -41.81 -95.52
N ASP A 11 36.36 -42.79 -95.99
CA ASP A 11 34.93 -42.84 -96.39
C ASP A 11 34.48 -44.33 -96.50
N SER A 12 33.28 -44.75 -96.04
CA SER A 12 31.99 -44.91 -96.77
C SER A 12 31.73 -46.30 -97.41
N ASP A 13 30.48 -46.75 -97.22
CA ASP A 13 29.65 -47.72 -97.97
C ASP A 13 29.67 -49.25 -97.69
N MET A 14 28.59 -49.65 -96.99
CA MET A 14 27.52 -50.57 -97.44
C MET A 14 27.85 -52.03 -97.85
N ASN A 15 27.21 -52.98 -97.13
CA ASN A 15 26.15 -53.89 -97.63
C ASN A 15 26.30 -55.40 -97.26
N VAL A 16 25.27 -55.93 -96.57
CA VAL A 16 24.60 -57.28 -96.64
C VAL A 16 25.50 -58.54 -96.66
N SER A 17 25.30 -59.58 -95.84
CA SER A 17 24.05 -60.27 -95.47
C SER A 17 24.32 -61.19 -94.27
N THR A 18 23.38 -61.31 -93.33
CA THR A 18 23.35 -62.43 -92.36
C THR A 18 21.99 -63.10 -92.41
N GLN A 19 22.02 -64.42 -92.64
CA GLN A 19 20.85 -65.30 -92.67
C GLN A 19 20.43 -65.70 -91.25
N GLU A 20 19.12 -65.88 -91.13
CA GLU A 20 18.31 -66.13 -89.95
C GLU A 20 18.50 -67.54 -89.37
N ASP A 21 18.31 -67.67 -88.05
CA ASP A 21 17.79 -68.90 -87.45
C ASP A 21 16.80 -68.55 -86.33
N THR A 22 15.58 -69.06 -86.49
CA THR A 22 14.36 -68.71 -85.77
C THR A 22 14.16 -69.49 -84.45
N LYS A 23 13.66 -68.80 -83.41
CA LYS A 23 13.01 -69.40 -82.22
C LYS A 23 11.73 -68.60 -81.89
N PRO A 24 10.58 -69.23 -81.59
CA PRO A 24 9.29 -68.55 -81.62
C PRO A 24 9.01 -67.75 -80.34
N LYS A 25 8.60 -66.49 -80.49
CA LYS A 25 7.95 -65.70 -79.43
C LYS A 25 6.48 -66.10 -79.36
N LYS A 26 6.01 -66.55 -78.19
CA LYS A 26 4.57 -66.69 -77.91
C LYS A 26 3.98 -65.29 -77.73
N GLU A 27 3.32 -64.76 -78.76
CA GLU A 27 2.42 -63.63 -78.61
C GLU A 27 1.11 -64.10 -77.96
N ILE A 28 0.85 -63.65 -76.74
CA ILE A 28 -0.47 -63.72 -76.11
C ILE A 28 -1.28 -62.60 -76.76
N HIS A 29 -2.09 -62.96 -77.76
CA HIS A 29 -3.02 -62.02 -78.39
C HIS A 29 -4.22 -61.84 -77.45
N ILE A 30 -4.25 -60.75 -76.67
CA ILE A 30 -5.44 -60.34 -75.91
C ILE A 30 -6.31 -59.51 -76.86
N CYS A 31 -7.33 -60.14 -77.45
CA CYS A 31 -8.36 -59.44 -78.21
C CYS A 31 -9.18 -58.53 -77.27
N GLN A 32 -8.89 -57.22 -77.23
CA GLN A 32 -9.79 -56.22 -76.66
C GLN A 32 -10.51 -55.49 -77.80
N GLY A 33 -11.83 -55.72 -77.94
CA GLY A 33 -12.66 -54.99 -78.89
C GLY A 33 -12.82 -53.50 -78.51
N PRO A 34 -13.27 -52.64 -79.45
CA PRO A 34 -13.32 -51.17 -79.29
C PRO A 34 -14.16 -50.66 -78.10
N ASN A 35 -15.10 -51.47 -77.58
CA ASN A 35 -15.93 -51.11 -76.43
C ASN A 35 -15.23 -51.25 -75.06
N GLY A 36 -14.12 -52.00 -74.96
CA GLY A 36 -13.38 -52.18 -73.71
C GLY A 36 -12.51 -50.98 -73.32
N HIS A 37 -11.94 -50.30 -74.32
CA HIS A 37 -11.11 -49.11 -74.12
C HIS A 37 -11.88 -47.94 -73.49
N MET A 38 -13.15 -47.75 -73.86
CA MET A 38 -13.99 -46.65 -73.35
C MET A 38 -14.41 -46.87 -71.88
N ALA A 39 -14.65 -48.12 -71.48
CA ALA A 39 -14.98 -48.48 -70.09
C ALA A 39 -13.78 -48.32 -69.13
N ILE A 40 -12.57 -48.60 -69.61
CA ILE A 40 -11.33 -48.35 -68.85
C ILE A 40 -11.11 -46.84 -68.70
N ALA A 41 -11.25 -46.07 -69.77
CA ALA A 41 -11.12 -44.61 -69.74
C ALA A 41 -12.12 -43.93 -68.79
N MET A 42 -13.38 -44.40 -68.75
CA MET A 42 -14.37 -43.88 -67.77
C MET A 42 -13.98 -44.17 -66.32
N LYS A 43 -13.42 -45.35 -66.02
CA LYS A 43 -12.93 -45.68 -64.67
C LYS A 43 -11.70 -44.84 -64.31
N GLU A 44 -10.79 -44.64 -65.25
CA GLU A 44 -9.61 -43.78 -65.09
C GLU A 44 -10.02 -42.34 -64.72
N VAL A 45 -10.98 -41.76 -65.45
CA VAL A 45 -11.51 -40.42 -65.19
C VAL A 45 -12.19 -40.33 -63.83
N ASN A 46 -12.92 -41.38 -63.41
CA ASN A 46 -13.58 -41.41 -62.11
C ASN A 46 -12.56 -41.47 -60.95
N ILE A 47 -11.52 -42.29 -61.07
CA ILE A 47 -10.44 -42.40 -60.08
C ILE A 47 -9.67 -41.07 -59.99
N GLN A 48 -9.36 -40.46 -61.13
CA GLN A 48 -8.70 -39.14 -61.20
C GLN A 48 -9.52 -38.05 -60.50
N LYS A 49 -10.85 -38.06 -60.68
CA LYS A 49 -11.76 -37.15 -59.98
C LYS A 49 -11.74 -37.37 -58.47
N GLU A 50 -11.80 -38.62 -58.02
CA GLU A 50 -11.78 -38.97 -56.60
C GLU A 50 -10.46 -38.60 -55.91
N ILE A 51 -9.32 -38.76 -56.62
CA ILE A 51 -8.01 -38.31 -56.14
C ILE A 51 -7.96 -36.78 -56.01
N LYS A 52 -8.51 -36.06 -57.00
CA LYS A 52 -8.56 -34.60 -56.98
C LYS A 52 -9.43 -34.07 -55.84
N ASP A 53 -10.60 -34.65 -55.62
CA ASP A 53 -11.51 -34.24 -54.55
C ASP A 53 -10.87 -34.49 -53.16
N LYS A 54 -10.20 -35.64 -52.97
CA LYS A 54 -9.44 -35.95 -51.74
C LYS A 54 -8.25 -35.01 -51.53
N ALA A 55 -7.55 -34.63 -52.61
CA ALA A 55 -6.45 -33.68 -52.53
C ALA A 55 -6.94 -32.27 -52.13
N GLN A 56 -8.06 -31.82 -52.71
CA GLN A 56 -8.67 -30.54 -52.35
C GLN A 56 -9.18 -30.52 -50.90
N GLU A 57 -9.73 -31.63 -50.42
CA GLU A 57 -10.16 -31.75 -49.02
C GLU A 57 -8.98 -31.75 -48.05
N ALA A 58 -7.88 -32.44 -48.39
CA ALA A 58 -6.65 -32.40 -47.61
C ALA A 58 -6.07 -30.97 -47.54
N GLU A 59 -6.07 -30.22 -48.64
CA GLU A 59 -5.64 -28.83 -48.66
C GLU A 59 -6.49 -27.94 -47.75
N LYS A 60 -7.82 -28.11 -47.75
CA LYS A 60 -8.72 -27.41 -46.83
C LYS A 60 -8.44 -27.73 -45.37
N ASN A 61 -8.25 -29.00 -45.03
CA ASN A 61 -7.95 -29.41 -43.66
C ASN A 61 -6.62 -28.82 -43.17
N ILE A 62 -5.58 -28.83 -44.01
CA ILE A 62 -4.28 -28.20 -43.69
C ILE A 62 -4.43 -26.68 -43.50
N ALA A 63 -5.29 -26.03 -44.30
CA ALA A 63 -5.56 -24.60 -44.15
C ALA A 63 -6.27 -24.31 -42.81
N GLN A 64 -7.28 -25.12 -42.46
CA GLN A 64 -7.99 -25.00 -41.19
C GLN A 64 -7.06 -25.23 -39.99
N ASP A 65 -6.24 -26.29 -40.01
CA ASP A 65 -5.26 -26.57 -38.95
C ASP A 65 -4.27 -25.40 -38.73
N LYS A 66 -3.91 -24.70 -39.81
CA LYS A 66 -3.05 -23.50 -39.72
C LYS A 66 -3.77 -22.33 -39.07
N GLU A 67 -5.06 -22.17 -39.36
CA GLU A 67 -5.88 -21.10 -38.79
C GLU A 67 -6.16 -21.35 -37.30
N ASP A 68 -6.55 -22.58 -36.94
CA ASP A 68 -6.77 -23.00 -35.55
C ASP A 68 -5.48 -22.84 -34.72
N LYS A 69 -4.32 -23.20 -35.27
CA LYS A 69 -3.02 -23.02 -34.61
C LYS A 69 -2.69 -21.55 -34.38
N LYS A 70 -3.08 -20.67 -35.29
CA LYS A 70 -2.91 -19.22 -35.14
C LYS A 70 -3.82 -18.70 -34.02
N GLU A 71 -5.09 -19.10 -34.01
CA GLU A 71 -6.04 -18.69 -32.98
C GLU A 71 -5.63 -19.15 -31.57
N ILE A 72 -5.13 -20.39 -31.43
CA ILE A 72 -4.60 -20.89 -30.14
C ILE A 72 -3.42 -20.05 -29.67
N LYS A 73 -2.54 -19.65 -30.59
CA LYS A 73 -1.39 -18.79 -30.27
C LYS A 73 -1.84 -17.41 -29.79
N ASP A 74 -2.77 -16.79 -30.51
CA ASP A 74 -3.28 -15.45 -30.19
C ASP A 74 -3.99 -15.45 -28.82
N LYS A 75 -4.84 -16.47 -28.56
CA LYS A 75 -5.48 -16.67 -27.24
C LYS A 75 -4.46 -16.90 -26.12
N GLY A 76 -3.39 -17.65 -26.40
CA GLY A 76 -2.31 -17.86 -25.43
C GLY A 76 -1.61 -16.55 -25.06
N GLN A 77 -1.30 -15.70 -26.05
CA GLN A 77 -0.68 -14.40 -25.83
C GLN A 77 -1.61 -13.44 -25.06
N GLU A 78 -2.90 -13.46 -25.36
CA GLU A 78 -3.88 -12.65 -24.63
C GLU A 78 -4.06 -13.11 -23.18
N ALA A 79 -4.07 -14.42 -22.91
CA ALA A 79 -4.11 -14.96 -21.56
C ALA A 79 -2.86 -14.55 -20.75
N GLU A 80 -1.67 -14.62 -21.33
CA GLU A 80 -0.43 -14.17 -20.68
C GLU A 80 -0.48 -12.67 -20.35
N LYS A 81 -0.99 -11.85 -21.27
CA LYS A 81 -1.14 -10.41 -21.06
C LYS A 81 -2.13 -10.10 -19.92
N ASN A 82 -3.27 -10.78 -19.89
CA ASN A 82 -4.27 -10.59 -18.83
C ASN A 82 -3.72 -11.01 -17.46
N ILE A 83 -3.01 -12.14 -17.38
CA ILE A 83 -2.35 -12.57 -16.15
C ILE A 83 -1.29 -11.55 -15.69
N ALA A 84 -0.53 -10.96 -16.62
CA ALA A 84 0.45 -9.93 -16.28
C ALA A 84 -0.23 -8.65 -15.76
N GLN A 85 -1.33 -8.23 -16.38
CA GLN A 85 -2.11 -7.08 -15.96
C GLN A 85 -2.70 -7.29 -14.55
N ASP A 86 -3.37 -8.42 -14.32
CA ASP A 86 -3.96 -8.76 -13.02
C ASP A 86 -2.92 -8.76 -11.88
N LYS A 87 -1.68 -9.15 -12.18
CA LYS A 87 -0.57 -9.12 -11.22
C LYS A 87 -0.14 -7.71 -10.88
N GLU A 88 -0.03 -6.81 -11.86
CA GLU A 88 0.30 -5.40 -11.61
C GLU A 88 -0.85 -4.67 -10.90
N ASP A 89 -2.10 -4.95 -11.26
CA ASP A 89 -3.28 -4.36 -10.60
C ASP A 89 -3.34 -4.79 -9.12
N LYS A 90 -3.12 -6.07 -8.81
CA LYS A 90 -3.03 -6.53 -7.40
C LYS A 90 -1.88 -5.90 -6.64
N LYS A 91 -0.72 -5.75 -7.28
CA LYS A 91 0.46 -5.15 -6.66
C LYS A 91 0.26 -3.67 -6.35
N THR A 92 -0.40 -2.93 -7.24
CA THR A 92 -0.75 -1.52 -7.00
C THR A 92 -1.78 -1.41 -5.88
N GLU A 93 -2.82 -2.23 -5.88
CA GLU A 93 -3.82 -2.26 -4.79
C GLU A 93 -3.17 -2.53 -3.42
N ILE A 94 -2.28 -3.52 -3.33
CA ILE A 94 -1.56 -3.83 -2.08
C ILE A 94 -0.70 -2.65 -1.64
N LYS A 95 -0.01 -2.00 -2.57
CA LYS A 95 0.84 -0.84 -2.27
C LYS A 95 0.01 0.33 -1.74
N ASP A 96 -1.11 0.63 -2.38
CA ASP A 96 -1.98 1.75 -1.99
C ASP A 96 -2.59 1.51 -0.61
N LYS A 97 -3.09 0.29 -0.35
CA LYS A 97 -3.56 -0.11 0.99
C LYS A 97 -2.45 -0.03 2.04
N GLY A 98 -1.23 -0.44 1.70
CA GLY A 98 -0.08 -0.33 2.59
C GLY A 98 0.26 1.11 2.95
N GLN A 99 0.17 2.03 1.99
CA GLN A 99 0.39 3.46 2.22
C GLN A 99 -0.70 4.09 3.09
N GLU A 100 -1.97 3.71 2.87
CA GLU A 100 -3.09 4.18 3.70
C GLU A 100 -2.95 3.72 5.14
N VAL A 101 -2.64 2.43 5.36
CA VAL A 101 -2.40 1.88 6.71
C VAL A 101 -1.24 2.60 7.40
N ALA A 102 -0.13 2.84 6.70
CA ALA A 102 1.01 3.57 7.25
C ALA A 102 0.65 5.01 7.64
N LYS A 103 -0.15 5.71 6.81
CA LYS A 103 -0.64 7.05 7.11
C LYS A 103 -1.54 7.06 8.35
N ASN A 104 -2.45 6.11 8.47
CA ASN A 104 -3.37 6.03 9.62
C ASN A 104 -2.61 5.72 10.92
N ILE A 105 -1.61 4.83 10.90
CA ILE A 105 -0.76 4.55 12.07
C ILE A 105 -0.01 5.82 12.51
N ALA A 106 0.59 6.55 11.55
CA ALA A 106 1.31 7.79 11.87
C ALA A 106 0.38 8.86 12.46
N GLN A 107 -0.84 8.97 11.93
CA GLN A 107 -1.85 9.89 12.44
C GLN A 107 -2.27 9.52 13.87
N ASP A 108 -2.56 8.24 14.13
CA ASP A 108 -2.91 7.74 15.46
C ASP A 108 -1.80 7.99 16.49
N GLU A 109 -0.53 7.83 16.09
CA GLU A 109 0.62 8.13 16.96
C GLU A 109 0.74 9.63 17.27
N GLU A 110 0.50 10.49 16.28
CA GLU A 110 0.48 11.94 16.47
C GLU A 110 -0.64 12.36 17.42
N ASP A 111 -1.84 11.82 17.24
CA ASP A 111 -3.00 12.18 18.05
C ASP A 111 -2.86 11.68 19.50
N LYS A 112 -2.31 10.48 19.71
CA LYS A 112 -1.92 10.00 21.05
C LYS A 112 -0.85 10.90 21.69
N LYS A 113 0.07 11.44 20.90
CA LYS A 113 1.10 12.36 21.41
C LYS A 113 0.47 13.70 21.82
N LYS A 114 -0.45 14.24 21.02
CA LYS A 114 -1.20 15.46 21.36
C LYS A 114 -2.00 15.29 22.65
N GLU A 115 -2.75 14.20 22.77
CA GLU A 115 -3.53 13.90 23.98
C GLU A 115 -2.65 13.85 25.24
N LYS A 116 -1.47 13.21 25.14
CA LYS A 116 -0.50 13.19 26.26
C LYS A 116 0.01 14.57 26.62
N VAL A 117 0.34 15.41 25.63
CA VAL A 117 0.80 16.77 25.86
C VAL A 117 -0.30 17.59 26.53
N GLU A 118 -1.53 17.55 26.02
CA GLU A 118 -2.66 18.28 26.58
C GLU A 118 -2.96 17.84 28.02
N LYS A 119 -2.94 16.53 28.28
CA LYS A 119 -3.11 15.98 29.62
C LYS A 119 -2.05 16.52 30.59
N TYR A 120 -0.76 16.43 30.22
CA TYR A 120 0.31 16.93 31.08
C TYR A 120 0.25 18.44 31.27
N MET A 121 -0.10 19.22 30.25
CA MET A 121 -0.30 20.67 30.39
C MET A 121 -1.48 21.00 31.32
N ALA A 122 -2.56 20.22 31.30
CA ALA A 122 -3.69 20.40 32.20
C ALA A 122 -3.32 20.07 33.65
N GLU A 123 -2.63 18.94 33.87
CA GLU A 123 -2.09 18.53 35.18
C GLU A 123 -1.13 19.59 35.74
N ASP A 124 -0.16 20.07 34.93
CA ASP A 124 0.77 21.13 35.33
C ASP A 124 0.04 22.42 35.72
N LYS A 125 -0.99 22.80 34.94
CA LYS A 125 -1.79 23.99 35.24
C LYS A 125 -2.57 23.85 36.54
N GLU A 126 -3.10 22.67 36.82
CA GLU A 126 -3.81 22.39 38.07
C GLU A 126 -2.84 22.41 39.26
N HIS A 127 -1.70 21.73 39.16
CA HIS A 127 -0.65 21.76 40.18
C HIS A 127 -0.15 23.17 40.45
N LYS A 128 0.09 23.96 39.40
CA LYS A 128 0.49 25.36 39.51
C LYS A 128 -0.54 26.18 40.29
N LYS A 129 -1.84 26.03 40.00
CA LYS A 129 -2.89 26.70 40.77
C LYS A 129 -2.89 26.32 42.24
N LYS A 130 -2.69 25.03 42.58
CA LYS A 130 -2.61 24.58 43.98
C LYS A 130 -1.42 25.21 44.70
N ILE A 131 -0.25 25.25 44.05
CA ILE A 131 0.95 25.91 44.60
C ILE A 131 0.71 27.39 44.82
N GLU A 132 0.20 28.11 43.81
CA GLU A 132 -0.08 29.55 43.93
C GLU A 132 -1.10 29.86 45.03
N ALA A 133 -2.17 29.06 45.16
CA ALA A 133 -3.17 29.24 46.22
C ALA A 133 -2.59 28.98 47.61
N LYS A 134 -1.76 27.93 47.75
CA LYS A 134 -1.07 27.63 49.00
C LYS A 134 -0.10 28.76 49.38
N ASP A 135 0.73 29.19 48.43
CA ASP A 135 1.69 30.28 48.64
C ASP A 135 0.96 31.59 49.00
N ALA A 136 -0.19 31.87 48.40
CA ALA A 136 -1.01 33.03 48.74
C ALA A 136 -1.52 32.95 50.19
N LEU A 137 -2.04 31.80 50.61
CA LEU A 137 -2.49 31.60 52.00
C LEU A 137 -1.33 31.69 52.99
N GLU A 138 -0.19 31.08 52.68
CA GLU A 138 1.01 31.11 53.52
C GLU A 138 1.54 32.54 53.69
N ASN A 139 1.67 33.28 52.59
CA ASN A 139 2.07 34.68 52.62
C ASN A 139 1.06 35.54 53.39
N CYS A 140 -0.24 35.32 53.22
CA CYS A 140 -1.28 36.03 53.96
C CYS A 140 -1.15 35.75 55.46
N ALA A 141 -1.06 34.49 55.88
CA ALA A 141 -0.93 34.12 57.28
C ALA A 141 0.31 34.74 57.96
N TYR A 142 1.48 34.69 57.31
CA TYR A 142 2.69 35.30 57.85
C TYR A 142 2.65 36.83 57.85
N TYR A 143 2.11 37.44 56.81
CA TYR A 143 1.93 38.90 56.76
C TYR A 143 1.03 39.38 57.90
N MET A 144 -0.10 38.69 58.12
CA MET A 144 -1.03 39.02 59.22
C MET A 144 -0.36 38.80 60.58
N SER A 145 0.38 37.70 60.76
CA SER A 145 1.15 37.42 61.99
C SER A 145 2.10 38.57 62.32
N TYR A 146 2.87 39.03 61.32
CA TYR A 146 3.77 40.17 61.47
C TYR A 146 3.04 41.46 61.86
N LYS A 147 1.94 41.77 61.18
CA LYS A 147 1.15 42.99 61.45
C LYS A 147 0.51 43.01 62.82
N ILE A 148 0.12 41.87 63.36
CA ILE A 148 -0.54 41.77 64.66
C ILE A 148 0.48 41.78 65.80
N ASN A 149 1.62 41.13 65.63
CA ASN A 149 2.69 41.12 66.64
C ASN A 149 3.30 42.51 66.89
N ASP A 150 3.31 43.39 65.89
CA ASP A 150 3.74 44.80 66.04
C ASP A 150 2.81 45.60 66.98
N VAL A 151 1.64 45.03 67.32
CA VAL A 151 0.54 45.74 67.96
C VAL A 151 0.26 45.10 69.31
N LYS A 152 0.77 45.74 70.36
CA LYS A 152 0.62 45.33 71.78
C LYS A 152 -0.84 45.22 72.31
N LYS A 153 -1.85 45.39 71.44
CA LYS A 153 -3.29 45.26 71.72
C LYS A 153 -3.99 44.30 70.73
N ALA A 154 -3.27 43.29 70.24
CA ALA A 154 -3.88 42.21 69.47
C ALA A 154 -5.05 41.58 70.25
N LEU A 155 -6.17 41.33 69.56
CA LEU A 155 -7.23 40.49 70.11
C LEU A 155 -6.74 39.05 70.01
N THR A 156 -6.72 38.31 71.12
CA THR A 156 -6.30 36.90 71.19
C THR A 156 -6.95 36.02 70.11
N LYS A 157 -8.19 36.34 69.74
CA LYS A 157 -8.94 35.65 68.67
C LYS A 157 -8.28 35.74 67.29
N THR A 158 -7.59 36.85 66.97
CA THR A 158 -6.95 37.03 65.67
C THR A 158 -5.62 36.29 65.60
N GLU A 159 -4.85 36.29 66.71
CA GLU A 159 -3.63 35.49 66.85
C GLU A 159 -3.95 33.99 66.75
N ASP A 160 -4.95 33.53 67.51
CA ASP A 160 -5.42 32.13 67.47
C ASP A 160 -5.84 31.71 66.05
N ALA A 161 -6.50 32.58 65.29
CA ALA A 161 -6.94 32.27 63.93
C ALA A 161 -5.75 32.13 62.95
N ILE A 162 -4.71 32.96 63.11
CA ILE A 162 -3.49 32.89 62.31
C ILE A 162 -2.72 31.61 62.62
N GLU A 163 -2.52 31.29 63.90
CA GLU A 163 -1.84 30.07 64.33
C GLU A 163 -2.57 28.81 63.87
N GLN A 164 -3.90 28.79 63.98
CA GLN A 164 -4.71 27.69 63.46
C GLN A 164 -4.59 27.55 61.94
N THR A 165 -4.49 28.65 61.21
CA THR A 165 -4.32 28.63 59.75
C THR A 165 -2.93 28.11 59.36
N ILE A 166 -1.87 28.54 60.05
CA ILE A 166 -0.50 28.03 59.86
C ILE A 166 -0.44 26.53 60.14
N PHE A 167 -1.05 26.08 61.24
CA PHE A 167 -1.09 24.67 61.59
C PHE A 167 -1.91 23.85 60.59
N TRP A 168 -3.01 24.41 60.09
CA TRP A 168 -3.80 23.80 59.03
C TRP A 168 -2.97 23.68 57.74
N LEU A 169 -2.25 24.72 57.32
CA LEU A 169 -1.33 24.66 56.16
C LEU A 169 -0.27 23.56 56.29
N GLN A 170 0.31 23.40 57.48
CA GLN A 170 1.31 22.36 57.74
C GLN A 170 0.75 20.94 57.59
N ARG A 171 -0.52 20.74 57.96
CA ARG A 171 -1.20 19.43 57.88
C ARG A 171 -1.84 19.16 56.53
N ASN A 172 -2.17 20.21 55.78
CA ASN A 172 -2.94 20.12 54.53
C ASN A 172 -2.12 20.62 53.35
N GLN A 173 -0.88 20.15 53.20
CA GLN A 173 0.01 20.60 52.12
C GLN A 173 -0.42 20.18 50.71
N LEU A 174 -1.30 19.18 50.61
CA LEU A 174 -1.80 18.60 49.37
C LEU A 174 -3.29 18.90 49.15
N SER A 175 -3.83 19.89 49.86
CA SER A 175 -5.20 20.34 49.66
C SER A 175 -5.44 20.90 48.26
N GLU A 176 -6.71 20.97 47.88
CA GLU A 176 -7.11 21.53 46.60
C GLU A 176 -7.00 23.07 46.61
N ALA A 177 -6.83 23.67 45.42
CA ALA A 177 -6.67 25.11 45.30
C ALA A 177 -7.84 25.88 45.93
N ASP A 178 -9.06 25.38 45.77
CA ASP A 178 -10.28 25.98 46.33
C ASP A 178 -10.30 25.90 47.86
N GLU A 179 -9.76 24.82 48.46
CA GLU A 179 -9.67 24.69 49.92
C GLU A 179 -8.69 25.71 50.51
N PHE A 180 -7.54 25.92 49.85
CA PHE A 180 -6.60 26.98 50.25
C PHE A 180 -7.23 28.37 50.13
N VAL A 181 -7.97 28.64 49.05
CA VAL A 181 -8.66 29.91 48.84
C VAL A 181 -9.75 30.15 49.89
N ASP A 182 -10.53 29.13 50.24
CA ASP A 182 -11.59 29.27 51.24
C ASP A 182 -11.01 29.44 52.65
N LYS A 183 -9.92 28.73 52.99
CA LYS A 183 -9.20 28.97 54.24
C LYS A 183 -8.58 30.37 54.29
N MET A 184 -8.12 30.90 53.16
CA MET A 184 -7.65 32.28 53.06
C MET A 184 -8.76 33.29 53.35
N LYS A 185 -9.94 33.12 52.75
CA LYS A 185 -11.10 33.99 53.01
C LYS A 185 -11.54 33.94 54.48
N GLU A 186 -11.50 32.77 55.10
CA GLU A 186 -11.80 32.61 56.53
C GLU A 186 -10.84 33.43 57.40
N LEU A 187 -9.53 33.30 57.14
CA LEU A 187 -8.50 34.07 57.83
C LEU A 187 -8.69 35.57 57.62
N GLU A 188 -8.85 35.99 56.37
CA GLU A 188 -9.08 37.36 55.97
C GLU A 188 -10.32 37.97 56.65
N GLY A 189 -11.42 37.22 56.73
CA GLY A 189 -12.66 37.64 57.39
C GLY A 189 -12.47 37.96 58.88
N ILE A 190 -11.51 37.30 59.54
CA ILE A 190 -11.17 37.54 60.95
C ILE A 190 -10.16 38.69 61.07
N CYS A 191 -9.16 38.75 60.19
CA CYS A 191 -8.07 39.71 60.24
C CYS A 191 -8.44 41.11 59.73
N TYR A 192 -9.23 41.24 58.65
CA TYR A 192 -9.60 42.53 58.06
C TYR A 192 -10.33 43.48 59.03
N PRO A 193 -11.32 43.02 59.83
CA PRO A 193 -11.96 43.88 60.82
C PRO A 193 -11.01 44.41 61.89
N PHE A 194 -9.99 43.62 62.26
CA PHE A 194 -8.98 44.03 63.23
C PHE A 194 -8.06 45.11 62.65
N ILE A 195 -7.50 44.87 61.45
CA ILE A 195 -6.64 45.82 60.76
C ILE A 195 -7.36 47.14 60.47
N THR A 196 -8.64 47.10 60.11
CA THR A 196 -9.44 48.32 59.89
C THR A 196 -9.56 49.15 61.17
N LYS A 197 -9.88 48.52 62.31
CA LYS A 197 -9.96 49.19 63.62
C LYS A 197 -8.63 49.77 64.06
N MET A 198 -7.54 49.07 63.74
CA MET A 198 -6.18 49.53 64.00
C MET A 198 -5.84 50.83 63.29
N TYR A 199 -6.09 50.92 61.97
CA TYR A 199 -5.85 52.14 61.21
C TYR A 199 -6.76 53.29 61.64
N GLN A 200 -8.00 53.01 62.04
CA GLN A 200 -8.92 54.01 62.61
C GLN A 200 -8.46 54.53 63.98
N GLY A 201 -7.81 53.70 64.80
CA GLY A 201 -7.24 54.09 66.09
C GLY A 201 -5.91 54.85 65.97
N ALA A 202 -5.12 54.58 64.92
CA ALA A 202 -3.82 55.24 64.68
C ALA A 202 -3.94 56.63 64.03
N GLY A 203 -5.11 56.99 63.48
CA GLY A 203 -5.37 58.32 62.90
C GLY A 203 -5.58 59.46 63.91
N GLY A 204 -5.56 59.18 65.22
CA GLY A 204 -5.79 60.17 66.28
C GLY A 204 -4.56 60.63 67.05
N ASP A 205 -3.38 60.02 66.82
CA ASP A 205 -2.19 60.19 67.67
C ASP A 205 -0.89 60.46 66.87
N TYR A 206 -1.00 61.11 65.71
CA TYR A 206 0.15 61.67 64.96
C TYR A 206 -0.12 63.11 64.53
N GLY A 207 -0.66 63.90 65.45
CA GLY A 207 -1.03 65.29 65.20
C GLY A 207 -1.16 66.11 66.47
N LYS A 208 -0.15 66.09 67.35
CA LYS A 208 0.19 67.18 68.28
C LYS A 208 1.65 67.11 68.70
#